data_AF-A0A975A4D8-F1
#
_entry.id   AF-A0A975A4D8-F1
#
_cell.length_a   1.000
_cell.length_b   1.000
_cell.length_c   1.000
_cell.angle_alpha   90.00
_cell.angle_beta   90.00
_cell.angle_gamma   90.00
#
_symmetry.space_group_name_H-M   'P 1'
#
loop_
_entity.id
_entity.type
_entity.pdbx_description
1 polymer ?
#
loop_
_entity_poly.entity_id
_entity_poly.type
_entity_poly.pdbx_seq_one_letter_code
_entity_poly.pdbx_strand_id
1 'polypeptide(L)'
;MAKEKKTTRVASKTAATTATARRATKATTTATTKATTKTSKAVVDSIGTLGDYLREQRVGAQLSLRQLADQVGVSNPYLSQIERGLRKPSAEVLQQLARALRVSAEQLYVRAGIVHPDPGQAGSVELAILADTALTERQKHSLLDVYASFLALNERDAATAPTEVQAEVQADAPTRPVDETDES
;
A
#
# COMPACT_ATOMS: atom_id res chain seq x y z
N MET A 1 50.90 46.81 -29.82
CA MET A 1 50.51 48.08 -30.47
C MET A 1 49.00 48.16 -30.49
N ALA A 2 48.46 49.25 -29.96
CA ALA A 2 47.03 49.49 -29.77
C ALA A 2 46.35 50.04 -31.04
N LYS A 3 45.03 49.81 -31.16
CA LYS A 3 44.06 50.88 -31.48
C LYS A 3 42.61 50.44 -31.22
N GLU A 4 41.98 51.18 -30.30
CA GLU A 4 40.54 51.29 -30.06
C GLU A 4 39.77 51.86 -31.27
N LYS A 5 38.45 51.58 -31.29
CA LYS A 5 37.34 52.51 -31.53
C LYS A 5 36.05 51.82 -31.04
N LYS A 6 35.41 52.20 -29.92
CA LYS A 6 34.65 53.43 -29.55
C LYS A 6 33.13 53.28 -29.81
N THR A 7 32.36 53.16 -28.71
CA THR A 7 31.00 53.70 -28.42
C THR A 7 29.79 53.14 -29.23
N THR A 8 28.53 53.02 -28.77
CA THR A 8 27.73 53.86 -27.84
C THR A 8 26.37 53.18 -27.48
N ARG A 9 25.84 53.48 -26.27
CA ARG A 9 24.43 53.61 -25.77
C ARG A 9 23.34 52.58 -26.15
N VAL A 10 22.60 51.95 -25.22
CA VAL A 10 21.69 52.39 -24.12
C VAL A 10 20.38 53.05 -24.59
N ALA A 11 19.25 52.44 -24.17
CA ALA A 11 17.90 52.94 -23.88
C ALA A 11 16.76 52.88 -24.93
N SER A 12 15.67 52.18 -24.57
CA SER A 12 14.24 52.63 -24.42
C SER A 12 13.35 51.36 -24.41
N LYS A 13 12.56 50.98 -23.39
CA LYS A 13 11.42 51.56 -22.63
C LYS A 13 10.16 51.83 -23.48
N THR A 14 9.01 51.44 -22.90
CA THR A 14 7.58 51.78 -23.19
C THR A 14 6.94 51.06 -24.40
N ALA A 15 5.67 50.62 -24.39
CA ALA A 15 4.52 50.84 -23.52
C ALA A 15 3.51 49.68 -23.66
N ALA A 16 2.67 49.52 -22.62
CA ALA A 16 1.44 48.76 -22.66
C ALA A 16 0.43 49.38 -23.65
N THR A 17 -0.37 48.55 -24.34
CA THR A 17 -1.63 49.00 -24.93
C THR A 17 -2.66 47.89 -24.86
N THR A 18 -3.78 48.28 -24.27
CA THR A 18 -5.00 47.58 -23.91
C THR A 18 -5.83 47.24 -25.16
N ALA A 19 -6.36 46.02 -25.26
CA ALA A 19 -7.31 45.61 -26.30
C ALA A 19 -8.55 44.93 -25.69
N THR A 20 -9.55 45.77 -25.41
CA THR A 20 -10.97 45.70 -25.83
C THR A 20 -11.61 44.34 -26.21
N ALA A 21 -12.58 43.96 -25.37
CA ALA A 21 -13.94 43.45 -25.64
C ALA A 21 -14.20 42.09 -26.34
N ARG A 22 -15.03 41.22 -25.70
CA ARG A 22 -16.47 40.99 -26.02
C ARG A 22 -17.08 39.74 -25.34
N ARG A 23 -18.16 39.97 -24.60
CA ARG A 23 -19.52 39.36 -24.68
C ARG A 23 -19.71 37.82 -24.79
N ALA A 24 -20.21 37.26 -23.68
CA ALA A 24 -21.31 36.27 -23.48
C ALA A 24 -21.44 34.99 -24.33
N THR A 25 -21.49 33.84 -23.64
CA THR A 25 -22.48 32.75 -23.87
C THR A 25 -22.71 31.92 -22.61
N LYS A 26 -23.98 31.71 -22.26
CA LYS A 26 -24.51 30.72 -21.29
C LYS A 26 -24.73 29.40 -22.03
N ALA A 27 -24.29 28.26 -21.50
CA ALA A 27 -24.97 26.95 -21.58
C ALA A 27 -24.10 25.81 -21.01
N THR A 28 -24.62 25.19 -19.94
CA THR A 28 -24.79 23.75 -19.75
C THR A 28 -23.89 22.78 -20.52
N THR A 29 -23.09 22.02 -19.78
CA THR A 29 -22.83 20.59 -20.04
C THR A 29 -22.47 19.97 -18.68
N THR A 30 -23.45 19.43 -17.96
CA THR A 30 -23.83 18.02 -17.93
C THR A 30 -22.68 17.10 -17.58
N ALA A 31 -22.87 16.40 -16.47
CA ALA A 31 -22.08 15.30 -15.93
C ALA A 31 -21.44 14.40 -17.00
N THR A 32 -20.20 13.97 -16.74
CA THR A 32 -19.73 12.56 -16.80
C THR A 32 -18.22 12.54 -16.53
N THR A 33 -17.83 12.21 -15.29
CA THR A 33 -16.48 11.69 -14.96
C THR A 33 -16.62 10.61 -13.89
N LYS A 34 -17.45 9.60 -14.17
CA LYS A 34 -17.52 8.34 -13.39
C LYS A 34 -17.03 7.20 -14.29
N ALA A 35 -15.75 7.20 -14.65
CA ALA A 35 -15.16 6.10 -15.41
C ALA A 35 -13.65 5.94 -15.19
N THR A 36 -12.94 6.97 -14.74
CA THR A 36 -11.46 6.95 -14.69
C THR A 36 -10.89 6.30 -13.43
N THR A 37 -11.68 6.08 -12.37
CA THR A 37 -11.20 5.50 -11.09
C THR A 37 -10.94 4.00 -11.15
N LYS A 38 -11.47 3.28 -12.15
CA LYS A 38 -11.37 1.81 -12.21
C LYS A 38 -10.01 1.34 -12.77
N THR A 39 -9.35 2.17 -13.58
CA THR A 39 -8.07 1.83 -14.22
C THR A 39 -6.87 2.14 -13.31
N SER A 40 -6.96 3.17 -12.45
CA SER A 40 -5.89 3.48 -11.48
C SER A 40 -5.81 2.47 -10.34
N LYS A 41 -6.94 1.88 -9.91
CA LYS A 41 -6.93 0.80 -8.91
C LYS A 41 -6.15 -0.43 -9.38
N ALA A 42 -6.35 -0.86 -10.63
CA ALA A 42 -5.71 -2.06 -11.17
C ALA A 42 -4.18 -1.91 -11.30
N VAL A 43 -3.68 -0.71 -11.65
CA VAL A 43 -2.23 -0.45 -11.77
C VAL A 43 -1.57 -0.33 -10.39
N VAL A 44 -2.30 0.15 -9.36
CA VAL A 44 -1.81 0.20 -7.98
C VAL A 44 -1.86 -1.20 -7.32
N ASP A 45 -2.89 -2.01 -7.63
CA ASP A 45 -2.94 -3.43 -7.27
C ASP A 45 -1.82 -4.24 -7.97
N SER A 46 -1.25 -3.75 -9.08
CA SER A 46 -0.13 -4.41 -9.78
C SER A 46 1.23 -4.17 -9.10
N ILE A 47 1.30 -3.25 -8.13
CA ILE A 47 2.53 -2.98 -7.37
C ILE A 47 2.56 -3.93 -6.18
N GLY A 48 2.94 -5.18 -6.45
CA GLY A 48 3.44 -6.11 -5.42
C GLY A 48 2.40 -6.60 -4.40
N THR A 49 1.19 -6.94 -4.83
CA THR A 49 0.25 -7.62 -3.94
C THR A 49 0.82 -8.94 -3.43
N LEU A 50 0.40 -9.34 -2.22
CA LEU A 50 0.74 -10.65 -1.65
C LEU A 50 0.52 -11.80 -2.63
N GLY A 51 -0.57 -11.76 -3.41
CA GLY A 51 -0.94 -12.80 -4.36
C GLY A 51 0.08 -12.96 -5.50
N ASP A 52 0.51 -11.84 -6.09
CA ASP A 52 1.52 -11.84 -7.16
C ASP A 52 2.86 -12.36 -6.63
N TYR A 53 3.28 -11.92 -5.45
CA TYR A 53 4.51 -12.39 -4.80
C TYR A 53 4.46 -13.90 -4.52
N LEU A 54 3.35 -14.41 -3.98
CA LEU A 54 3.19 -15.86 -3.74
C LEU A 54 3.27 -16.66 -5.04
N ARG A 55 2.65 -16.16 -6.11
CA ARG A 55 2.73 -16.78 -7.43
C ARG A 55 4.17 -16.80 -7.96
N GLU A 56 4.91 -15.70 -7.84
CA GLU A 56 6.31 -15.62 -8.24
C GLU A 56 7.18 -16.60 -7.46
N GLN A 57 7.05 -16.64 -6.13
CA GLN A 57 7.81 -17.58 -5.29
C GLN A 57 7.47 -19.03 -5.63
N ARG A 58 6.20 -19.35 -5.85
CA ARG A 58 5.77 -20.70 -6.24
C ARG A 58 6.37 -21.14 -7.58
N VAL A 59 6.34 -20.26 -8.58
CA VAL A 59 6.91 -20.53 -9.91
C VAL A 59 8.43 -20.63 -9.83
N GLY A 60 9.10 -19.78 -9.05
CA GLY A 60 10.54 -19.85 -8.80
C GLY A 60 10.95 -21.15 -8.11
N ALA A 61 10.13 -21.65 -7.19
CA ALA A 61 10.30 -22.95 -6.55
C ALA A 61 9.87 -24.15 -7.43
N GLN A 62 9.41 -23.91 -8.65
CA GLN A 62 8.94 -24.93 -9.61
C GLN A 62 7.81 -25.81 -9.06
N LEU A 63 6.99 -25.25 -8.17
CA LEU A 63 5.85 -25.92 -7.58
C LEU A 63 4.58 -25.63 -8.40
N SER A 64 3.80 -26.67 -8.69
CA SER A 64 2.43 -26.49 -9.14
C SER A 64 1.56 -25.94 -8.01
N LEU A 65 0.46 -25.28 -8.36
CA LEU A 65 -0.51 -24.78 -7.40
C LEU A 65 -1.03 -25.90 -6.48
N ARG A 66 -1.22 -27.10 -7.02
CA ARG A 66 -1.66 -28.28 -6.26
C ARG A 66 -0.61 -28.72 -5.25
N GLN A 67 0.65 -28.84 -5.67
CA GLN A 67 1.74 -29.25 -4.77
C GLN A 67 1.92 -28.26 -3.61
N LEU A 68 1.85 -26.95 -3.87
CA LEU A 68 1.93 -25.95 -2.80
C LEU A 68 0.73 -26.06 -1.85
N ALA A 69 -0.49 -26.21 -2.38
CA ALA A 69 -1.69 -26.38 -1.56
C ALA A 69 -1.59 -27.61 -0.64
N ASP A 70 -1.12 -28.73 -1.19
CA ASP A 70 -0.92 -29.99 -0.44
C ASP A 70 0.15 -29.83 0.66
N GLN A 71 1.25 -29.13 0.38
CA GLN A 71 2.32 -28.86 1.38
C GLN A 71 1.87 -27.95 2.52
N VAL A 72 1.03 -26.97 2.21
CA VAL A 72 0.51 -25.99 3.17
C VAL A 72 -0.67 -26.58 3.95
N GLY A 73 -1.32 -27.64 3.44
CA GLY A 73 -2.50 -28.24 4.06
C GLY A 73 -3.80 -27.46 3.79
N VAL A 74 -3.86 -26.76 2.66
CA VAL A 74 -5.03 -25.97 2.24
C VAL A 74 -5.63 -26.50 0.95
N SER A 75 -6.88 -26.15 0.69
CA SER A 75 -7.51 -26.51 -0.60
C SER A 75 -6.90 -25.72 -1.76
N ASN A 76 -6.72 -26.37 -2.90
CA ASN A 76 -6.25 -25.74 -4.13
C ASN A 76 -7.12 -24.53 -4.58
N PRO A 77 -8.48 -24.59 -4.52
CA PRO A 77 -9.31 -23.41 -4.80
C PRO A 77 -9.04 -22.23 -3.87
N TYR A 78 -8.77 -22.48 -2.59
CA TYR A 78 -8.46 -21.42 -1.63
C TYR A 78 -7.11 -20.76 -1.93
N LEU A 79 -6.07 -21.56 -2.21
CA LEU A 79 -4.76 -21.02 -2.62
C LEU A 79 -4.85 -20.22 -3.92
N SER A 80 -5.65 -20.68 -4.89
CA SER A 80 -5.94 -19.93 -6.12
C SER A 80 -6.60 -18.57 -5.85
N GLN A 81 -7.49 -18.49 -4.85
CA GLN A 81 -8.11 -17.22 -4.47
C GLN A 81 -7.11 -16.27 -3.81
N ILE A 82 -6.16 -16.79 -3.03
CA ILE A 82 -5.09 -15.99 -2.42
C ILE A 82 -4.14 -15.44 -3.49
N GLU A 83 -3.65 -16.27 -4.43
CA GLU A 83 -2.75 -15.80 -5.51
C GLU A 83 -3.40 -14.74 -6.41
N ARG A 84 -4.73 -14.68 -6.45
CA ARG A 84 -5.50 -13.68 -7.21
C ARG A 84 -5.92 -12.47 -6.38
N GLY A 85 -5.54 -12.41 -5.10
CA GLY A 85 -5.93 -11.33 -4.18
C GLY A 85 -7.43 -11.31 -3.84
N LEU A 86 -8.17 -12.40 -4.10
CA LEU A 86 -9.61 -12.50 -3.84
C LEU A 86 -9.93 -12.88 -2.39
N ARG A 87 -8.94 -13.41 -1.66
CA ARG A 87 -9.06 -13.83 -0.26
C ARG A 87 -7.84 -13.35 0.52
N LYS A 88 -8.10 -12.87 1.74
CA LYS A 88 -7.05 -12.63 2.73
C LYS A 88 -6.75 -13.94 3.47
N PRO A 89 -5.50 -14.44 3.47
CA PRO A 89 -5.11 -15.60 4.26
C PRO A 89 -5.02 -15.28 5.75
N SER A 90 -5.18 -16.28 6.61
CA SER A 90 -4.90 -16.16 8.04
C SER A 90 -3.38 -16.13 8.32
N ALA A 91 -2.99 -15.68 9.50
CA ALA A 91 -1.60 -15.70 9.94
C ALA A 91 -1.00 -17.12 9.91
N GLU A 92 -1.78 -18.14 10.30
CA GLU A 92 -1.36 -19.53 10.26
C GLU A 92 -1.05 -20.01 8.83
N VAL A 93 -1.94 -19.72 7.88
CA VAL A 93 -1.74 -20.06 6.46
C VAL A 93 -0.52 -19.34 5.90
N LEU A 94 -0.29 -18.08 6.28
CA LEU A 94 0.91 -17.34 5.89
C LEU A 94 2.20 -17.97 6.42
N GLN A 95 2.21 -18.48 7.66
CA GLN A 95 3.36 -19.20 8.21
C GLN A 95 3.63 -20.50 7.45
N GLN A 96 2.58 -21.26 7.14
CA GLN A 96 2.69 -22.49 6.37
C GLN A 96 3.23 -22.21 4.95
N LEU A 97 2.73 -21.16 4.29
CA LEU A 97 3.22 -20.69 3.00
C LEU A 97 4.69 -20.27 3.07
N ALA A 98 5.08 -19.52 4.11
CA ALA A 98 6.47 -19.10 4.34
C ALA A 98 7.41 -20.31 4.40
N ARG A 99 7.02 -21.34 5.18
CA ARG A 99 7.79 -22.58 5.34
C ARG A 99 7.89 -23.36 4.03
N ALA A 100 6.77 -23.53 3.32
CA ALA A 100 6.72 -24.28 2.06
C ALA A 100 7.57 -23.60 0.95
N LEU A 101 7.52 -22.27 0.89
CA LEU A 101 8.26 -21.48 -0.10
C LEU A 101 9.68 -21.10 0.33
N ARG A 102 10.09 -21.45 1.57
CA ARG A 102 11.38 -21.09 2.17
C ARG A 102 11.66 -19.58 2.16
N VAL A 103 10.62 -18.78 2.40
CA VAL A 103 10.71 -17.32 2.52
C VAL A 103 10.42 -16.87 3.95
N SER A 104 10.82 -15.65 4.30
CA SER A 104 10.53 -15.12 5.63
C SER A 104 9.03 -14.86 5.80
N ALA A 105 8.45 -15.34 6.91
CA ALA A 105 7.06 -15.08 7.27
C ALA A 105 6.79 -13.58 7.46
N GLU A 106 7.79 -12.83 7.95
CA GLU A 106 7.72 -11.38 8.11
C GLU A 106 7.46 -10.68 6.77
N GLN A 107 8.17 -11.07 5.70
CA GLN A 107 7.97 -10.50 4.37
C GLN A 107 6.55 -10.73 3.86
N LEU A 108 5.99 -11.91 4.14
CA LEU A 108 4.61 -12.22 3.80
C LEU A 108 3.61 -11.42 4.64
N TYR A 109 3.88 -11.18 5.93
CA TYR A 109 3.02 -10.34 6.76
C TYR A 109 3.01 -8.88 6.35
N VAL A 110 4.17 -8.32 5.98
CA VAL A 110 4.27 -6.96 5.47
C VAL A 110 3.48 -6.82 4.17
N ARG A 111 3.65 -7.76 3.24
CA ARG A 111 2.89 -7.77 1.98
C ARG A 111 1.40 -8.07 2.15
N ALA A 112 1.02 -8.79 3.21
CA ALA A 112 -0.37 -9.02 3.58
C ALA A 112 -1.01 -7.82 4.30
N GLY A 113 -0.21 -6.80 4.67
CA GLY A 113 -0.67 -5.66 5.46
C GLY A 113 -1.02 -6.02 6.91
N ILE A 114 -0.51 -7.13 7.44
CA ILE A 114 -0.75 -7.58 8.83
C ILE A 114 0.28 -6.98 9.78
N VAL A 115 1.51 -6.78 9.30
CA VAL A 115 2.60 -6.16 10.07
C VAL A 115 3.07 -4.94 9.29
N HIS A 116 3.00 -3.78 9.91
CA HIS A 116 3.73 -2.61 9.43
C HIS A 116 5.15 -2.73 10.01
N PRO A 117 6.20 -2.74 9.17
CA PRO A 117 7.56 -2.75 9.69
C PRO A 117 7.72 -1.54 10.61
N ASP A 118 8.22 -1.78 11.83
CA ASP A 118 8.55 -0.69 12.75
C ASP A 118 9.57 0.21 12.04
N PRO A 119 9.27 1.50 11.79
CA PRO A 119 10.17 2.41 11.11
C PRO A 119 11.52 2.55 11.84
N GLY A 120 11.63 2.09 13.09
CA GLY A 120 12.84 2.17 13.90
C GLY A 120 13.92 1.09 13.67
N GLN A 121 13.63 -0.07 13.06
CA GLN A 121 14.55 -1.23 13.21
C GLN A 121 15.63 -1.39 12.12
N ALA A 122 15.55 -0.73 10.95
CA ALA A 122 16.68 -0.68 10.00
C ALA A 122 16.52 0.44 8.98
N GLY A 123 17.43 1.41 8.99
CA GLY A 123 17.59 2.43 7.94
C GLY A 123 16.28 3.09 7.56
N SER A 124 15.67 3.81 8.50
CA SER A 124 14.38 4.46 8.30
C SER A 124 14.38 5.23 6.97
N VAL A 125 13.27 5.17 6.24
CA VAL A 125 13.15 5.84 4.94
C VAL A 125 13.46 7.33 5.09
N GLU A 126 13.12 7.93 6.25
CA GLU A 126 13.49 9.30 6.56
C GLU A 126 15.00 9.50 6.60
N LEU A 127 15.75 8.58 7.23
CA LEU A 127 17.21 8.63 7.28
C LEU A 127 17.83 8.53 5.88
N ALA A 128 17.29 7.66 5.02
CA ALA A 128 17.74 7.51 3.64
C ALA A 128 17.50 8.78 2.81
N ILE A 129 16.33 9.41 2.96
CA ILE A 129 16.01 10.69 2.30
C ILE A 129 16.95 11.80 2.79
N LEU A 130 17.21 11.87 4.10
CA LEU A 130 18.09 12.89 4.67
C LEU A 130 19.55 12.73 4.25
N ALA A 131 20.02 11.48 4.13
CA ALA A 131 21.40 11.14 3.76
C ALA A 131 21.69 11.28 2.25
N ASP A 132 20.68 11.38 1.39
CA ASP A 132 20.86 11.53 -0.05
C ASP A 132 21.47 12.91 -0.40
N THR A 133 22.64 12.89 -1.03
CA THR A 133 23.38 14.09 -1.43
C THR A 133 22.92 14.66 -2.77
N ALA A 134 22.16 13.91 -3.56
CA ALA A 134 21.58 14.39 -4.81
C ALA A 134 20.35 15.28 -4.59
N LEU A 135 19.76 15.26 -3.38
CA LEU A 135 18.57 16.02 -3.02
C LEU A 135 18.91 17.36 -2.36
N THR A 136 18.21 18.42 -2.79
CA THR A 136 18.21 19.70 -2.08
C THR A 136 17.40 19.62 -0.78
N GLU A 137 17.69 20.49 0.18
CA GLU A 137 16.97 20.54 1.46
C GLU A 137 15.46 20.73 1.31
N ARG A 138 15.02 21.54 0.33
CA ARG A 138 13.60 21.69 0.02
C ARG A 138 12.98 20.38 -0.50
N GLN A 139 13.69 19.65 -1.37
CA GLN A 139 13.21 18.37 -1.90
C GLN A 139 13.13 17.30 -0.81
N LYS A 140 14.13 17.25 0.09
CA LYS A 140 14.08 16.36 1.27
C LYS A 140 12.85 16.65 2.12
N HIS A 141 12.60 17.91 2.45
CA HIS A 141 11.41 18.31 3.21
C HIS A 141 10.12 17.88 2.52
N SER A 142 9.98 18.15 1.22
CA SER A 142 8.77 17.76 0.48
C SER A 142 8.56 16.24 0.43
N LEU A 143 9.63 15.45 0.32
CA LEU A 143 9.54 13.99 0.35
C LEU A 143 9.14 13.48 1.73
N LEU A 144 9.68 14.06 2.79
CA LEU A 144 9.32 13.72 4.17
C LEU A 144 7.85 14.08 4.47
N ASP A 145 7.39 15.26 4.03
CA ASP A 145 6.00 15.69 4.22
C ASP A 145 5.01 14.74 3.52
N VAL A 146 5.31 14.37 2.26
CA VAL A 146 4.47 13.43 1.49
C VAL A 146 4.49 12.06 2.15
N TYR A 147 5.67 11.56 2.55
CA TYR A 147 5.82 10.27 3.21
C TYR A 147 5.01 10.21 4.52
N ALA A 148 5.13 11.22 5.38
CA ALA A 148 4.36 11.33 6.61
C ALA A 148 2.84 11.38 6.34
N SER A 149 2.41 12.07 5.27
CA SER A 149 1.00 12.14 4.90
C SER A 149 0.42 10.77 4.50
N PHE A 150 1.20 9.92 3.83
CA PHE A 150 0.76 8.58 3.46
C PHE A 150 0.68 7.65 4.66
N LEU A 151 1.62 7.72 5.60
CA LEU A 151 1.53 6.95 6.84
C LEU A 151 0.26 7.31 7.62
N ALA A 152 -0.01 8.61 7.78
CA ALA A 152 -1.21 9.08 8.46
C ALA A 152 -2.52 8.68 7.76
N LEU A 153 -2.53 8.58 6.42
CA LEU A 153 -3.68 8.09 5.67
C LEU A 153 -3.88 6.58 5.88
N ASN A 154 -2.81 5.79 5.83
CA ASN A 154 -2.87 4.34 6.01
C ASN A 154 -3.34 3.96 7.42
N GLU A 155 -2.90 4.68 8.45
CA GLU A 155 -3.37 4.47 9.83
C GLU A 155 -4.87 4.72 9.97
N ARG A 156 -5.40 5.74 9.27
CA ARG A 156 -6.84 6.02 9.24
C ARG A 156 -7.62 4.93 8.51
N ASP A 157 -7.10 4.43 7.39
CA ASP A 157 -7.71 3.35 6.61
C ASP A 157 -7.69 2.03 7.40
N ALA A 158 -6.61 1.75 8.14
CA ALA A 158 -6.53 0.60 9.03
C ALA A 158 -7.53 0.68 10.19
N ALA A 159 -7.73 1.88 10.77
CA ALA A 159 -8.69 2.11 11.84
C ALA A 159 -10.17 2.08 11.39
N THR A 160 -10.44 2.27 10.09
CA THR A 160 -11.81 2.23 9.52
C THR A 160 -12.18 0.87 8.91
N ALA A 161 -11.25 -0.09 8.85
CA ALA A 161 -11.59 -1.47 8.49
C ALA A 161 -12.52 -2.06 9.56
N PRO A 162 -13.70 -2.61 9.20
CA PRO A 162 -14.59 -3.20 10.18
C PRO A 162 -13.88 -4.39 10.85
N THR A 163 -13.69 -4.26 12.16
CA THR A 163 -13.36 -5.36 13.07
C THR A 163 -14.54 -6.34 13.10
N GLU A 164 -14.68 -7.15 12.06
CA GLU A 164 -15.48 -8.35 12.12
C GLU A 164 -14.63 -9.49 12.68
N VAL A 165 -15.23 -10.21 13.64
CA VAL A 165 -14.73 -11.36 14.40
C VAL A 165 -13.94 -11.05 15.68
N GLN A 166 -14.64 -10.48 16.66
CA GLN A 166 -14.63 -11.05 18.01
C GLN A 166 -16.07 -11.36 18.42
N ALA A 167 -16.54 -12.56 18.10
CA ALA A 167 -17.71 -13.15 18.73
C ALA A 167 -17.48 -14.66 18.87
N GLU A 168 -17.66 -15.13 20.11
CA GLU A 168 -18.04 -16.49 20.50
C GLU A 168 -16.95 -17.58 20.53
N VAL A 169 -16.17 -17.57 21.62
CA VAL A 169 -15.95 -18.81 22.40
C VAL A 169 -16.04 -18.46 23.89
N GLN A 170 -17.27 -18.32 24.40
CA GLN A 170 -17.50 -18.43 25.83
C GLN A 170 -17.97 -19.86 26.08
N ALA A 171 -17.09 -20.60 26.78
CA ALA A 171 -17.21 -22.03 27.02
C ALA A 171 -18.49 -22.37 27.78
N ASP A 172 -19.38 -23.10 27.12
CA ASP A 172 -20.40 -23.93 27.75
C ASP A 172 -19.69 -25.13 28.41
N ALA A 173 -19.51 -25.04 29.73
CA ALA A 173 -19.06 -26.14 30.56
C ALA A 173 -20.30 -26.73 31.26
N PRO A 174 -20.64 -28.01 31.06
CA PRO A 174 -21.77 -28.60 31.76
C PRO A 174 -21.43 -28.77 33.24
N THR A 175 -22.08 -27.96 34.07
CA THR A 175 -22.23 -28.19 35.51
C THR A 175 -22.96 -29.51 35.74
N ARG A 176 -22.23 -30.55 36.16
CA ARG A 176 -22.82 -31.71 36.82
C ARG A 176 -23.30 -31.27 38.21
N PRO A 177 -24.57 -31.48 38.59
CA PRO A 177 -25.00 -31.24 39.96
C PRO A 177 -24.44 -32.36 40.84
N VAL A 178 -23.78 -31.98 41.93
CA VAL A 178 -23.52 -32.84 43.08
C VAL A 178 -24.43 -32.34 44.20
N ASP A 179 -25.54 -33.03 44.39
CA ASP A 179 -26.22 -33.08 45.68
C ASP A 179 -27.02 -34.39 45.72
N GLU A 180 -26.70 -35.28 46.64
CA GLU A 180 -27.54 -35.51 47.82
C GLU A 180 -27.09 -36.78 48.57
N THR A 181 -27.27 -36.69 49.87
CA THR A 181 -26.84 -37.48 51.02
C THR A 181 -27.36 -38.94 51.14
N ASP A 182 -26.57 -39.74 51.87
CA ASP A 182 -26.95 -40.67 52.97
C ASP A 182 -28.10 -41.68 52.79
N GLU A 183 -27.80 -43.00 52.76
CA GLU A 183 -28.42 -44.00 53.65
C GLU A 183 -27.86 -45.44 53.45
N SER A 184 -27.73 -46.15 54.58
CA SER A 184 -27.49 -47.59 54.83
C SER A 184 -26.05 -48.07 55.07
#